data_AF-A0A2J5HYH1-F1
#
_entry.id   AF-A0A2J5HYH1-F1
#
_cell.length_a   1.000
_cell.length_b   1.000
_cell.length_c   1.000
_cell.angle_alpha   90.00
_cell.angle_beta   90.00
_cell.angle_gamma   90.00
#
_symmetry.space_group_name_H-M   'P 1'
#
loop_
_entity.id
_entity.type
_entity.pdbx_description
1 polymer ?
#
loop_
_entity_poly.entity_id
_entity_poly.type
_entity_poly.pdbx_seq_one_letter_code
_entity_poly.pdbx_strand_id
1 'polypeptide(L)'
;MLETILNWAKPSPSQQQQQPPQSQPQQPDQQEATQPQQQPDPIKDWTPITPDTKYKLLLGGLGFLAFSLSATRRAINRRTLNARPPFYTSSPYHRPDANGGAEAFEALHLATINVVSVGMAATGAAMCAFGIDGVQDMRGYMRRGMGIEDEHGNPIVPKSSGGDQELEKDIEEWVGSLLGPKYGDALKKEREGERGGEGKSA
;
A
#
# COMPACT_ATOMS: atom_id res chain seq x y z
N MET A 1 1.68 28.24 41.43
CA MET A 1 0.48 27.96 40.61
C MET A 1 0.21 29.26 39.87
N LEU A 2 0.56 29.50 38.61
CA LEU A 2 0.67 28.65 37.43
C LEU A 2 1.66 29.36 36.49
N GLU A 3 2.79 28.75 36.18
CA GLU A 3 3.71 29.20 35.13
C GLU A 3 3.44 28.36 33.88
N THR A 4 3.69 28.95 32.71
CA THR A 4 3.81 28.29 31.41
C THR A 4 2.51 27.97 30.66
N ILE A 5 1.89 29.03 30.11
CA ILE A 5 1.07 28.91 28.89
C ILE A 5 1.47 30.06 27.96
N LEU A 6 1.65 29.75 26.67
CA LEU A 6 1.60 30.68 25.52
C LEU A 6 2.86 31.53 25.21
N ASN A 7 3.86 30.90 24.58
CA ASN A 7 4.78 31.62 23.68
C ASN A 7 4.34 31.40 22.22
N TRP A 8 3.37 32.21 21.78
CA TRP A 8 3.00 32.41 20.37
C TRP A 8 3.48 33.82 19.96
N ALA A 9 4.21 33.87 18.85
CA ALA A 9 4.41 35.01 17.93
C ALA A 9 5.37 36.12 18.34
N LYS A 10 6.39 36.32 17.47
CA LYS A 10 6.35 37.45 16.54
C LYS A 10 7.29 37.27 15.34
N PRO A 11 6.86 37.69 14.13
CA PRO A 11 7.71 37.84 12.95
C PRO A 11 8.29 39.26 12.84
N SER A 12 9.09 39.48 11.78
CA SER A 12 9.51 40.76 11.15
C SER A 12 10.88 41.34 11.57
N PRO A 13 11.49 42.27 10.78
CA PRO A 13 11.56 42.38 9.32
C PRO A 13 12.98 42.77 8.80
N SER A 14 13.14 42.78 7.48
CA SER A 14 14.27 43.33 6.72
C SER A 14 14.47 44.84 6.92
N GLN A 15 15.73 45.33 6.97
CA GLN A 15 16.10 46.69 6.59
C GLN A 15 17.49 46.77 5.93
N GLN A 16 17.56 47.62 4.91
CA GLN A 16 18.66 47.94 3.99
C GLN A 16 19.66 48.96 4.57
N GLN A 17 20.90 48.98 4.06
CA GLN A 17 21.71 50.20 3.76
C GLN A 17 22.99 49.81 3.00
N GLN A 18 23.11 50.08 1.69
CA GLN A 18 23.68 51.26 1.00
C GLN A 18 25.24 51.34 0.95
N GLN A 19 25.78 51.29 -0.28
CA GLN A 19 27.13 51.63 -0.80
C GLN A 19 27.37 53.17 -0.86
N PRO A 20 28.57 53.78 -1.15
CA PRO A 20 29.46 53.53 -2.33
C PRO A 20 31.00 53.88 -2.12
N PRO A 21 31.82 54.31 -3.13
CA PRO A 21 32.76 53.49 -3.92
C PRO A 21 34.24 54.02 -3.95
N GLN A 22 35.24 53.27 -4.49
CA GLN A 22 36.42 53.87 -5.16
C GLN A 22 37.33 52.89 -5.97
N SER A 23 37.51 53.25 -7.25
CA SER A 23 38.73 53.23 -8.10
C SER A 23 39.41 51.95 -8.65
N GLN A 24 39.38 51.89 -9.99
CA GLN A 24 40.07 51.11 -11.06
C GLN A 24 41.63 51.09 -11.02
N PRO A 25 42.37 50.24 -11.81
CA PRO A 25 42.30 50.16 -13.29
C PRO A 25 42.45 48.79 -14.01
N GLN A 26 42.23 48.85 -15.33
CA GLN A 26 41.97 47.81 -16.34
C GLN A 26 43.19 47.04 -16.93
N GLN A 27 42.91 45.76 -17.32
CA GLN A 27 43.30 45.00 -18.55
C GLN A 27 44.80 44.65 -18.84
N PRO A 28 45.12 43.71 -19.77
CA PRO A 28 44.37 42.56 -20.35
C PRO A 28 45.21 41.25 -20.56
N ASP A 29 44.52 40.21 -21.05
CA ASP A 29 44.95 39.22 -22.08
C ASP A 29 45.50 37.81 -21.76
N GLN A 30 44.94 36.86 -22.54
CA GLN A 30 45.45 35.56 -23.01
C GLN A 30 45.03 34.22 -22.35
N GLN A 31 44.17 33.52 -23.10
CA GLN A 31 44.43 32.22 -23.79
C GLN A 31 43.65 30.97 -23.33
N GLU A 32 42.97 30.42 -24.35
CA GLU A 32 42.40 29.08 -24.51
C GLU A 32 43.14 27.94 -23.79
N ALA A 33 42.36 27.14 -23.08
CA ALA A 33 42.53 25.69 -23.09
C ALA A 33 41.15 25.02 -22.95
N THR A 34 40.68 24.44 -24.04
CA THR A 34 39.52 23.56 -24.08
C THR A 34 39.82 22.35 -23.18
N GLN A 35 39.23 22.27 -21.99
CA GLN A 35 39.25 21.03 -21.22
C GLN A 35 38.20 20.08 -21.82
N PRO A 36 38.55 18.84 -22.18
CA PRO A 36 37.56 17.82 -22.41
C PRO A 36 36.84 17.57 -21.09
N GLN A 37 35.54 17.88 -21.06
CA GLN A 37 34.63 17.57 -19.99
C GLN A 37 34.63 16.05 -19.81
N GLN A 38 35.47 15.55 -18.90
CA GLN A 38 35.39 14.18 -18.40
C GLN A 38 34.03 14.03 -17.75
N GLN A 39 33.12 13.41 -18.50
CA GLN A 39 31.86 12.89 -18.01
C GLN A 39 32.22 11.95 -16.85
N PRO A 40 31.77 12.21 -15.61
CA PRO A 40 32.00 11.28 -14.52
C PRO A 40 31.32 9.97 -14.92
N ASP A 41 32.10 8.89 -14.93
CA ASP A 41 31.58 7.53 -15.05
C ASP A 41 30.38 7.37 -14.11
N PRO A 42 29.29 6.69 -14.51
CA PRO A 42 28.19 6.42 -13.61
C PRO A 42 28.75 5.61 -12.45
N ILE A 43 28.83 6.27 -11.29
CA ILE A 43 29.12 5.65 -10.00
C ILE A 43 28.17 4.47 -9.92
N LYS A 44 28.72 3.25 -9.96
CA LYS A 44 27.98 2.03 -9.65
C LYS A 44 27.47 2.23 -8.22
N ASP A 45 26.23 2.65 -8.10
CA ASP A 45 25.53 2.77 -6.84
C ASP A 45 25.63 1.40 -6.16
N TRP A 46 26.43 1.36 -5.10
CA TRP A 46 26.58 0.20 -4.25
C TRP A 46 25.25 0.07 -3.52
N THR A 47 24.33 -0.71 -4.08
CA THR A 47 23.09 -1.03 -3.39
C THR A 47 23.51 -1.80 -2.14
N PRO A 48 23.24 -1.27 -0.93
CA PRO A 48 23.51 -2.02 0.27
C PRO A 48 22.67 -3.29 0.16
N ILE A 49 23.32 -4.45 0.26
CA ILE A 49 22.69 -5.77 0.34
C ILE A 49 21.73 -5.71 1.53
N THR A 50 20.51 -5.29 1.25
CA THR A 50 19.44 -5.20 2.23
C THR A 50 18.86 -6.60 2.25
N PRO A 51 18.82 -7.27 3.41
CA PRO A 51 18.33 -8.64 3.47
C PRO A 51 16.89 -8.66 2.96
N ASP A 52 16.64 -9.46 1.93
CA ASP A 52 15.35 -9.70 1.27
C ASP A 52 14.19 -9.62 2.26
N THR A 53 13.53 -8.46 2.26
CA THR A 53 12.49 -8.10 3.23
C THR A 53 11.27 -9.01 3.09
N LYS A 54 11.05 -9.54 1.87
CA LYS A 54 10.00 -10.50 1.52
C LYS A 54 10.00 -11.75 2.41
N TYR A 55 11.16 -12.35 2.67
CA TYR A 55 11.25 -13.57 3.47
C TYR A 55 11.03 -13.31 4.96
N LYS A 56 11.40 -12.13 5.46
CA LYS A 56 11.22 -11.77 6.88
C LYS A 56 9.75 -11.60 7.22
N LEU A 57 8.97 -10.95 6.35
CA LEU A 57 7.53 -10.81 6.53
C LEU A 57 6.82 -12.15 6.37
N LEU A 58 7.22 -12.96 5.39
CA LEU A 58 6.66 -14.29 5.15
C LEU A 58 6.94 -15.25 6.32
N LEU A 59 8.19 -15.34 6.79
CA LEU A 59 8.56 -16.18 7.94
C LEU A 59 7.92 -15.67 9.23
N GLY A 60 7.84 -14.36 9.42
CA GLY A 60 7.12 -13.77 10.55
C GLY A 60 5.63 -14.13 10.54
N GLY A 61 4.97 -13.99 9.38
CA GLY A 61 3.57 -14.37 9.19
C GLY A 61 3.32 -15.87 9.37
N LEU A 62 4.15 -16.74 8.77
CA LEU A 62 4.04 -18.20 8.93
C LEU A 62 4.33 -18.66 10.37
N GLY A 63 5.34 -18.10 11.01
CA GLY A 63 5.66 -18.39 12.40
C GLY A 63 4.51 -17.97 13.33
N PHE A 64 3.97 -16.77 13.12
CA PHE A 64 2.82 -16.27 13.88
C PHE A 64 1.54 -17.09 13.61
N LEU A 65 1.30 -17.51 12.36
CA LEU A 65 0.21 -18.40 11.99
C LEU A 65 0.34 -19.78 12.66
N ALA A 66 1.52 -20.38 12.65
CA ALA A 66 1.77 -21.65 13.31
C ALA A 66 1.55 -21.55 14.83
N PHE A 67 2.00 -20.45 15.45
CA PHE A 67 1.73 -20.14 16.86
C PHE A 67 0.22 -20.00 17.12
N SER A 68 -0.48 -19.24 16.28
CA SER A 68 -1.94 -19.02 16.38
C SER A 68 -2.74 -20.31 16.24
N LEU A 69 -2.39 -21.16 15.27
CA LEU A 69 -2.98 -22.48 15.08
C LEU A 69 -2.70 -23.41 16.26
N SER A 70 -1.50 -23.34 16.84
CA SER A 70 -1.14 -24.12 18.03
C SER A 70 -1.96 -23.71 19.25
N ALA A 71 -2.15 -22.40 19.47
CA ALA A 71 -3.01 -21.88 20.53
C ALA A 71 -4.47 -22.32 20.34
N THR A 72 -4.99 -22.22 19.11
CA THR A 72 -6.34 -22.67 18.76
C THR A 72 -6.51 -24.17 19.00
N ARG A 73 -5.56 -24.99 18.57
CA ARG A 73 -5.58 -26.44 18.78
C ARG A 73 -5.58 -26.79 20.27
N ARG A 74 -4.80 -26.08 21.08
CA ARG A 74 -4.79 -26.24 22.54
C ARG A 74 -6.15 -25.88 23.17
N ALA A 75 -6.74 -24.75 22.76
CA ALA A 75 -8.03 -24.29 23.27
C ALA A 75 -9.17 -25.26 22.91
N ILE A 76 -9.25 -25.68 21.64
CA ILE A 76 -10.22 -26.68 21.18
C ILE A 76 -10.04 -27.99 21.94
N ASN A 77 -8.80 -28.47 22.10
CA ASN A 77 -8.55 -29.73 22.81
C ASN A 77 -8.99 -29.68 24.29
N ARG A 78 -8.83 -28.53 24.96
CA ARG A 78 -9.33 -28.34 26.32
C ARG A 78 -10.87 -28.43 26.36
N ARG A 79 -11.55 -27.81 25.39
CA ARG A 79 -13.02 -27.84 25.30
C ARG A 79 -13.56 -29.23 24.94
N THR A 80 -12.91 -29.95 24.02
CA THR A 80 -13.32 -31.30 23.63
C THR A 80 -13.14 -32.31 24.76
N LEU A 81 -12.08 -32.18 25.57
CA LEU A 81 -11.89 -33.00 26.77
C LEU A 81 -12.97 -32.76 27.81
N ASN A 82 -13.34 -31.50 28.06
CA ASN A 82 -14.39 -31.14 29.02
C ASN A 82 -15.80 -31.50 28.53
N ALA A 83 -16.01 -31.54 27.21
CA ALA A 83 -17.29 -31.93 26.60
C ALA A 83 -17.55 -33.44 26.65
N ARG A 84 -16.56 -34.28 27.00
CA ARG A 84 -16.71 -35.74 27.03
C ARG A 84 -17.46 -36.16 28.31
N PRO A 85 -18.66 -36.76 28.20
CA PRO A 85 -19.41 -37.23 29.36
C PRO A 85 -18.69 -38.41 30.06
N PRO A 86 -18.68 -38.49 31.40
CA PRO A 86 -18.28 -39.70 32.13
C PRO A 86 -19.20 -40.91 31.82
N PHE A 87 -18.70 -42.13 32.05
CA PHE A 87 -19.29 -43.42 31.63
C PHE A 87 -20.75 -43.69 32.04
N TYR A 88 -21.35 -42.89 32.93
CA TYR A 88 -22.73 -43.07 33.41
C TYR A 88 -23.58 -41.78 33.36
N THR A 89 -23.14 -40.74 32.64
CA THR A 89 -23.99 -39.58 32.40
C THR A 89 -24.57 -39.64 30.99
N SER A 90 -25.89 -39.53 30.86
CA SER A 90 -26.53 -39.43 29.56
C SER A 90 -26.21 -38.06 28.96
N SER A 91 -25.85 -38.04 27.67
CA SER A 91 -25.53 -36.83 26.88
C SER A 91 -26.39 -35.57 27.18
N PRO A 92 -27.72 -35.64 27.39
CA PRO A 92 -28.52 -34.45 27.70
C PRO A 92 -28.35 -33.84 29.11
N TYR A 93 -27.77 -34.58 30.06
CA TYR A 93 -27.55 -34.12 31.44
C TYR A 93 -26.10 -33.68 31.72
N HIS A 94 -25.17 -33.94 30.79
CA HIS A 94 -23.80 -33.44 30.86
C HIS A 94 -23.72 -32.01 30.35
N ARG A 95 -23.74 -31.05 31.28
CA ARG A 95 -23.49 -29.63 30.97
C ARG A 95 -22.19 -29.21 31.64
N PRO A 96 -21.07 -29.13 30.89
CA PRO A 96 -19.84 -28.56 31.44
C PRO A 96 -20.11 -27.12 31.88
N ASP A 97 -19.60 -26.75 33.05
CA ASP A 97 -19.75 -25.40 33.58
C ASP A 97 -19.03 -24.41 32.65
N ALA A 98 -19.78 -23.48 32.07
CA ALA A 98 -19.30 -22.57 31.04
C ALA A 98 -19.60 -21.13 31.45
N ASN A 99 -18.55 -20.36 31.72
CA ASN A 99 -18.68 -18.93 31.92
C ASN A 99 -18.79 -18.25 30.54
N GLY A 100 -20.01 -17.88 30.15
CA GLY A 100 -20.30 -17.30 28.83
C GLY A 100 -19.48 -16.06 28.49
N GLY A 101 -19.16 -15.21 29.48
CA GLY A 101 -18.32 -14.03 29.26
C GLY A 101 -16.85 -14.37 29.00
N ALA A 102 -16.30 -15.29 29.78
CA ALA A 102 -14.92 -15.75 29.60
C ALA A 102 -14.74 -16.56 28.31
N GLU A 103 -15.71 -17.42 27.97
CA GLU A 103 -15.74 -18.19 26.73
C GLU A 103 -15.87 -17.29 25.49
N ALA A 104 -16.67 -16.22 25.57
CA ALA A 104 -16.82 -15.26 24.48
C ALA A 104 -15.54 -14.44 24.26
N PHE A 105 -14.90 -13.94 25.32
CA PHE A 105 -13.60 -13.26 25.21
C PHE A 105 -12.51 -14.21 24.68
N GLU A 106 -12.56 -15.48 25.09
CA GLU A 106 -11.67 -16.51 24.56
C GLU A 106 -11.89 -16.71 23.05
N ALA A 107 -13.15 -16.85 22.62
CA ALA A 107 -13.50 -17.00 21.22
C ALA A 107 -13.14 -15.77 20.38
N LEU A 108 -13.34 -14.56 20.92
CA LEU A 108 -13.01 -13.31 20.24
C LEU A 108 -11.51 -13.24 19.96
N HIS A 109 -10.66 -13.41 20.98
CA HIS A 109 -9.22 -13.31 20.75
C HIS A 109 -8.70 -14.47 19.89
N LEU A 110 -9.24 -15.68 20.04
CA LEU A 110 -8.90 -16.82 19.18
C LEU A 110 -9.23 -16.52 17.71
N ALA A 111 -10.36 -15.87 17.44
CA ALA A 111 -10.74 -15.49 16.08
C ALA A 111 -9.83 -14.39 15.53
N THR A 112 -9.55 -13.34 16.31
CA THR A 112 -8.75 -12.21 15.82
C THR A 112 -7.32 -12.62 15.53
N ILE A 113 -6.66 -13.39 16.41
CA ILE A 113 -5.28 -13.85 16.16
C ILE A 113 -5.20 -14.76 14.93
N ASN A 114 -6.22 -15.59 14.68
CA ASN A 114 -6.27 -16.45 13.50
C ASN A 114 -6.46 -15.64 12.21
N VAL A 115 -7.35 -14.64 12.19
CA VAL A 115 -7.56 -13.80 11.00
C VAL A 115 -6.34 -12.90 10.74
N VAL A 116 -5.81 -12.27 11.79
CA VAL A 116 -4.63 -11.41 11.68
C VAL A 116 -3.41 -12.21 11.20
N SER A 117 -3.22 -13.43 11.71
CA SER A 117 -2.11 -14.28 11.26
C SER A 117 -2.26 -14.74 9.82
N VAL A 118 -3.47 -15.10 9.38
CA VAL A 118 -3.74 -15.40 7.97
C VAL A 118 -3.47 -14.17 7.10
N GLY A 119 -3.90 -12.98 7.52
CA GLY A 119 -3.63 -11.73 6.81
C GLY A 119 -2.13 -11.45 6.67
N MET A 120 -1.37 -11.61 7.76
CA MET A 120 0.08 -11.40 7.77
C MET A 120 0.81 -12.42 6.88
N ALA A 121 0.45 -13.70 6.97
CA ALA A 121 0.99 -14.75 6.13
C ALA A 121 0.62 -14.56 4.65
N ALA A 122 -0.62 -14.21 4.35
CA ALA A 122 -1.09 -13.92 2.99
C ALA A 122 -0.38 -12.70 2.40
N THR A 123 -0.17 -11.65 3.18
CA THR A 123 0.57 -10.45 2.74
C THR A 123 2.03 -10.79 2.45
N GLY A 124 2.69 -11.56 3.33
CA GLY A 124 4.04 -12.05 3.10
C GLY A 124 4.15 -12.97 1.88
N ALA A 125 3.17 -13.85 1.68
CA ALA A 125 3.07 -14.71 0.51
C ALA A 125 2.86 -13.91 -0.78
N ALA A 126 2.00 -12.91 -0.76
CA ALA A 126 1.77 -12.02 -1.90
C ALA A 126 3.06 -11.27 -2.28
N MET A 127 3.77 -10.68 -1.31
CA MET A 127 5.06 -10.02 -1.58
C MET A 127 6.09 -10.98 -2.17
N CYS A 128 6.14 -12.22 -1.69
CA CYS A 128 7.03 -13.24 -2.24
C CYS A 128 6.62 -13.68 -3.67
N ALA A 129 5.32 -13.78 -3.95
CA ALA A 129 4.80 -14.20 -5.25
C ALA A 129 4.99 -13.13 -6.34
N PHE A 130 4.81 -11.85 -5.99
CA PHE A 130 5.04 -10.73 -6.91
C PHE A 130 6.51 -10.29 -6.99
N GLY A 131 7.41 -10.91 -6.21
CA GLY A 131 8.82 -10.55 -6.17
C GLY A 131 9.07 -9.10 -5.69
N ILE A 132 8.21 -8.60 -4.78
CA ILE A 132 8.29 -7.23 -4.27
C ILE A 132 9.13 -7.25 -2.99
N ASP A 133 10.33 -6.68 -3.03
CA ASP A 133 11.20 -6.58 -1.86
C ASP A 133 10.96 -5.31 -1.04
N GLY A 134 10.35 -4.27 -1.64
CA GLY A 134 10.06 -3.03 -0.93
C GLY A 134 9.12 -2.07 -1.68
N VAL A 135 9.02 -0.86 -1.15
CA VAL A 135 8.13 0.19 -1.66
C VAL A 135 8.50 0.66 -3.07
N GLN A 136 9.78 0.59 -3.45
CA GLN A 136 10.23 0.95 -4.79
C GLN A 136 9.75 -0.06 -5.84
N ASP A 137 9.85 -1.37 -5.54
CA ASP A 137 9.30 -2.42 -6.41
C ASP A 137 7.79 -2.32 -6.53
N MET A 138 7.08 -2.00 -5.43
CA MET A 138 5.64 -1.80 -5.47
C MET A 138 5.26 -0.59 -6.34
N ARG A 139 6.06 0.49 -6.32
CA ARG A 139 5.86 1.65 -7.19
C ARG A 139 6.12 1.31 -8.66
N GLY A 140 7.20 0.56 -8.94
CA GLY A 140 7.50 0.08 -10.29
C GLY A 140 6.42 -0.87 -10.80
N TYR A 141 5.92 -1.78 -9.97
CA TYR A 141 4.80 -2.66 -10.29
C TYR A 141 3.53 -1.88 -10.62
N MET A 142 3.20 -0.84 -9.84
CA MET A 142 2.05 0.02 -10.10
C MET A 142 2.20 0.79 -11.43
N ARG A 143 3.40 1.30 -11.73
CA ARG A 143 3.68 2.02 -12.98
C ARG A 143 3.66 1.11 -14.20
N ARG A 144 4.21 -0.11 -14.07
CA ARG A 144 4.08 -1.17 -15.08
C ARG A 144 2.63 -1.54 -15.31
N GLY A 145 1.83 -1.68 -14.25
CA GLY A 145 0.40 -1.95 -14.33
C GLY A 145 -0.41 -0.84 -15.00
N MET A 146 0.02 0.42 -14.86
CA MET A 146 -0.58 1.58 -15.55
C MET A 146 0.01 1.83 -16.95
N GLY A 147 0.90 0.98 -17.45
CA GLY A 147 1.56 1.14 -18.75
C GLY A 147 2.48 2.36 -18.83
N ILE A 148 2.94 2.89 -17.69
CA ILE A 148 3.83 4.06 -17.58
C ILE A 148 5.30 3.63 -17.73
N GLU A 149 5.63 2.39 -17.40
CA GLU A 149 6.99 1.84 -17.44
C GLU A 149 6.96 0.43 -18.08
N ASP A 150 8.02 0.06 -18.82
CA ASP A 150 8.19 -1.28 -19.40
C ASP A 150 8.64 -2.29 -18.34
N GLU A 151 8.71 -3.57 -18.74
CA GLU A 151 9.28 -4.63 -17.90
C GLU A 151 10.71 -4.31 -17.43
N HIS A 152 11.43 -3.40 -18.11
CA HIS A 152 12.79 -2.99 -17.80
C HIS A 152 12.86 -1.69 -16.97
N GLY A 153 11.72 -1.10 -16.60
CA GLY A 153 11.64 0.14 -15.81
C GLY A 153 11.89 1.43 -16.61
N ASN A 154 11.98 1.36 -17.94
CA ASN A 154 12.02 2.54 -18.79
C ASN A 154 10.60 3.07 -18.96
N PRO A 155 10.41 4.40 -19.02
CA PRO A 155 9.09 4.96 -19.27
C PRO A 155 8.57 4.52 -20.64
N ILE A 156 7.59 3.62 -20.66
CA ILE A 156 6.70 3.47 -21.81
C ILE A 156 5.76 4.64 -21.64
N VAL A 157 5.89 5.69 -22.43
CA VAL A 157 4.84 6.71 -22.49
C VAL A 157 3.55 6.03 -22.97
N PRO A 158 2.49 5.85 -22.14
CA PRO A 158 1.18 5.66 -22.70
C PRO A 158 0.72 7.06 -23.11
N LYS A 159 0.25 7.19 -24.35
CA LYS A 159 -0.36 8.40 -24.90
C LYS A 159 -1.72 8.70 -24.22
N SER A 160 -1.87 8.44 -22.92
CA SER A 160 -3.10 8.62 -22.15
C SER A 160 -3.25 10.05 -21.63
N SER A 161 -3.02 11.00 -22.53
CA SER A 161 -3.88 12.18 -22.66
C SER A 161 -5.04 11.82 -23.61
N GLY A 162 -5.57 10.60 -23.49
CA GLY A 162 -6.67 10.04 -24.28
C GLY A 162 -7.88 9.97 -23.37
N GLY A 163 -8.93 10.69 -23.75
CA GLY A 163 -9.99 11.12 -22.84
C GLY A 163 -10.87 10.01 -22.30
N ASP A 164 -11.68 10.41 -21.31
CA ASP A 164 -12.71 9.70 -20.55
C ASP A 164 -13.46 8.59 -21.33
N GLN A 165 -13.56 8.71 -22.65
CA GLN A 165 -14.17 7.73 -23.55
C GLN A 165 -13.56 6.33 -23.59
N GLU A 166 -12.24 6.17 -23.49
CA GLU A 166 -11.60 4.83 -23.48
C GLU A 166 -11.75 4.17 -22.12
N LEU A 167 -11.58 4.94 -21.03
CA LEU A 167 -11.81 4.47 -19.67
C LEU A 167 -13.25 4.00 -19.46
N GLU A 168 -14.23 4.72 -20.00
CA GLU A 168 -15.65 4.36 -19.89
C GLU A 168 -15.99 3.05 -20.62
N LYS A 169 -15.30 2.72 -21.72
CA LYS A 169 -15.50 1.44 -22.43
C LYS A 169 -14.92 0.27 -21.66
N ASP A 170 -13.73 0.45 -21.09
CA ASP A 170 -13.10 -0.57 -20.25
C ASP A 170 -13.95 -0.86 -19.00
N ILE A 171 -14.62 0.15 -18.44
CA ILE A 171 -15.59 -0.01 -17.34
C ILE A 171 -16.83 -0.78 -17.81
N GLU A 172 -17.39 -0.48 -18.98
CA GLU A 172 -18.57 -1.17 -19.52
C GLU A 172 -18.30 -2.66 -19.76
N GLU A 173 -17.14 -2.99 -20.35
CA GLU A 173 -16.71 -4.38 -20.57
C GLU A 173 -16.47 -5.12 -19.24
N TRP A 174 -15.87 -4.45 -18.27
CA TRP A 174 -15.64 -5.01 -16.94
C TRP A 174 -16.94 -5.28 -16.18
N VAL A 175 -17.89 -4.32 -16.20
CA VAL A 175 -19.20 -4.49 -15.57
C VAL A 175 -20.01 -5.59 -16.27
N GLY A 176 -19.97 -5.65 -17.60
CA GLY A 176 -20.61 -6.71 -18.37
C GLY A 176 -20.07 -8.11 -18.06
N SER A 177 -18.76 -8.21 -17.79
CA SER A 177 -18.10 -9.46 -17.42
C SER A 177 -18.48 -9.97 -16.01
N LEU A 178 -18.71 -9.05 -15.06
CA LEU A 178 -19.02 -9.41 -13.66
C LEU A 178 -20.52 -9.54 -13.36
N LEU A 179 -21.34 -8.62 -13.87
CA LEU A 179 -22.78 -8.55 -13.57
C LEU A 179 -23.65 -9.13 -14.70
N GLY A 180 -23.02 -9.45 -15.83
CA GLY A 180 -23.67 -9.99 -17.02
C GLY A 180 -24.00 -8.91 -18.05
N PRO A 181 -24.20 -9.29 -19.33
CA PRO A 181 -24.30 -8.36 -20.46
C PRO A 181 -25.41 -7.31 -20.30
N LYS A 182 -26.49 -7.69 -19.61
CA LYS A 182 -27.67 -6.85 -19.36
C LYS A 182 -27.36 -5.57 -18.57
N TYR A 183 -26.34 -5.59 -17.71
CA TYR A 183 -25.97 -4.44 -16.87
C TYR A 183 -24.95 -3.53 -17.56
N GLY A 184 -24.04 -4.09 -18.36
CA GLY A 184 -23.18 -3.30 -19.26
C GLY A 184 -24.01 -2.52 -20.28
N ASP A 185 -24.96 -3.19 -20.93
CA ASP A 185 -25.89 -2.56 -21.87
C ASP A 185 -26.77 -1.47 -21.24
N ALA A 186 -27.10 -1.60 -19.94
CA ALA A 186 -27.88 -0.61 -19.20
C ALA A 186 -27.08 0.68 -18.94
N LEU A 187 -25.82 0.56 -18.52
CA LEU A 187 -24.90 1.70 -18.35
C LEU A 187 -24.63 2.43 -19.67
N LYS A 188 -24.44 1.67 -20.76
CA LYS A 188 -24.32 2.24 -22.10
C LYS A 188 -25.54 3.06 -22.50
N LYS A 189 -26.73 2.51 -22.25
CA LYS A 189 -28.00 3.15 -22.58
C LYS A 189 -28.26 4.43 -21.77
N GLU A 190 -27.88 4.47 -20.50
CA GLU A 190 -27.96 5.70 -19.70
C GLU A 190 -27.06 6.80 -20.26
N ARG A 191 -25.82 6.47 -20.64
CA ARG A 191 -24.88 7.41 -21.24
C ARG A 191 -25.34 7.96 -22.60
N GLU A 192 -25.88 7.10 -23.46
CA GLU A 192 -26.46 7.51 -24.74
C GLU A 192 -27.68 8.43 -24.53
N GLY A 193 -28.42 8.24 -23.44
CA GLY A 193 -29.51 9.13 -23.00
C GLY A 193 -29.04 10.50 -22.53
N GLU A 194 -27.95 10.57 -21.76
CA GLU A 194 -27.36 11.83 -21.28
C GLU A 194 -26.81 12.69 -22.43
N ARG A 195 -26.09 12.08 -23.38
CA ARG A 195 -25.59 12.79 -24.58
C ARG A 195 -26.70 13.30 -25.51
N GLY A 196 -27.86 12.63 -25.50
CA GLY A 196 -29.05 13.06 -26.24
C GLY A 196 -29.83 14.19 -25.56
N GLY A 197 -29.66 14.38 -24.25
CA GLY A 197 -30.30 15.42 -23.45
C GLY A 197 -29.59 16.78 -23.52
N GLU A 198 -28.26 16.78 -23.60
CA GLU A 198 -27.46 18.02 -23.68
C GLU A 198 -27.61 18.78 -25.01
N GLY A 199 -28.08 18.13 -26.08
CA GLY A 199 -28.29 18.75 -27.39
C GLY A 199 -29.63 19.46 -27.60
N LYS A 200 -30.52 19.49 -26.60
CA LYS A 200 -31.91 20.00 -26.74
C LYS A 200 -32.26 21.21 -25.88
N SER A 201 -31.30 21.73 -25.12
CA SER A 201 -31.42 22.96 -24.33
C SER A 201 -30.36 23.96 -24.78
N ALA A 202 -30.53 24.50 -25.99
CA ALA A 202 -29.84 25.70 -26.46
C ALA A 202 -30.77 26.45 -27.43
#